data_AF-A0A9E5YIF0-F1
#
_entry.id   AF-A0A9E5YIF0-F1
#
_cell.length_a   1.000
_cell.length_b   1.000
_cell.length_c   1.000
_cell.angle_alpha   90.00
_cell.angle_beta   90.00
_cell.angle_gamma   90.00
#
_symmetry.space_group_name_H-M   'P 1'
#
loop_
_entity.id
_entity.type
_entity.pdbx_description
1 polymer ?
#
loop_
_entity_poly.entity_id
_entity_poly.type
_entity_poly.pdbx_seq_one_letter_code
_entity_poly.pdbx_strand_id
1 'polypeptide(L)'
;MRAYAKAIEADGDEVVKRYLESRRAFQETADFDADLRKSDQAYWPHLFLSLGALLGIIVLSVIVISLVHNRPSGDNSELHVPDKIHRDLSPKNLQVPNFAVKKREQTAEKLLLKIVGVDKTWLKIAIDGQSAREYRLKSGDLLELEASSGYNLLIGNAAGVQITLNGKPVKILGKSGQVVNLQLP
;
A
#
# COMPACT_ATOMS: atom_id res chain seq x y z
N MET A 1 55.71 18.26 -37.13
CA MET A 1 54.31 18.74 -37.29
C MET A 1 53.39 17.78 -38.08
N ARG A 2 53.75 16.52 -38.38
CA ARG A 2 52.85 15.55 -39.08
C ARG A 2 52.33 14.38 -38.22
N ALA A 3 52.81 14.25 -36.99
CA ALA A 3 52.45 13.15 -36.09
C ALA A 3 51.12 13.37 -35.34
N TYR A 4 50.71 14.62 -35.12
CA TYR A 4 49.47 14.96 -34.40
C TYR A 4 48.20 14.78 -35.26
N ALA A 5 48.33 14.86 -36.58
CA ALA A 5 47.20 14.71 -37.50
C ALA A 5 46.70 13.26 -37.59
N LYS A 6 47.57 12.26 -37.35
CA LYS A 6 47.23 10.83 -37.45
C LYS A 6 46.54 10.26 -36.21
N ALA A 7 46.53 11.00 -35.09
CA ALA A 7 45.89 10.58 -33.85
C ALA A 7 44.45 11.10 -33.67
N ILE A 8 44.00 12.02 -34.54
CA ILE A 8 42.64 12.60 -34.47
C ILE A 8 41.70 12.00 -35.53
N GLU A 9 42.24 11.34 -36.56
CA GLU A 9 41.49 10.89 -37.74
C GLU A 9 40.61 9.64 -37.53
N ALA A 10 40.65 8.99 -36.35
CA ALA A 10 39.91 7.74 -36.12
C ALA A 10 39.07 7.70 -34.82
N ASP A 11 39.10 8.71 -33.96
CA ASP A 11 38.43 8.65 -32.65
C ASP A 11 37.51 9.85 -32.35
N GLY A 12 37.58 10.92 -33.15
CA GLY A 12 36.73 12.10 -32.96
C GLY A 12 35.23 11.78 -33.13
N ASP A 13 34.88 11.09 -34.22
CA ASP A 13 33.50 10.72 -34.51
C ASP A 13 32.97 9.65 -33.55
N GLU A 14 33.83 8.76 -33.04
CA GLU A 14 33.45 7.72 -32.10
C GLU A 14 33.19 8.28 -30.69
N VAL A 15 34.02 9.23 -30.24
CA VAL A 15 33.80 9.96 -28.98
C VAL A 15 32.54 10.81 -29.05
N VAL A 16 32.30 11.51 -30.17
CA VAL A 16 31.07 12.28 -30.37
C VAL A 16 29.86 11.35 -30.40
N LYS A 17 29.93 10.19 -31.05
CA LYS A 17 28.85 9.21 -31.08
C LYS A 17 28.53 8.65 -29.69
N ARG A 18 29.53 8.24 -28.91
CA ARG A 18 29.34 7.76 -27.54
C ARG A 18 28.79 8.85 -26.62
N TYR A 19 29.24 10.09 -26.80
CA TYR A 19 28.70 11.24 -26.08
C TYR A 19 27.23 11.49 -26.44
N LEU A 20 26.86 11.44 -27.72
CA LEU A 20 25.48 11.58 -28.19
C LEU A 20 24.57 10.44 -27.71
N GLU A 21 25.06 9.19 -27.67
CA GLU A 21 24.31 8.04 -27.12
C GLU A 21 24.10 8.19 -25.60
N SER A 22 25.12 8.62 -24.86
CA SER A 22 25.00 8.88 -23.42
C SER A 22 24.02 10.03 -23.11
N ARG A 23 23.98 11.07 -23.95
CA ARG A 23 23.03 12.19 -23.86
C ARG A 23 21.60 11.73 -24.13
N ARG A 24 21.37 10.86 -25.11
CA ARG A 24 20.01 10.33 -25.40
C ARG A 24 19.45 9.52 -24.26
N ALA A 25 20.24 8.65 -23.64
CA ALA A 25 19.81 7.88 -22.47
C ALA A 25 19.42 8.80 -21.30
N PHE A 26 20.15 9.90 -21.10
CA PHE A 26 19.83 10.91 -20.08
C PHE A 26 18.62 11.78 -20.45
N GLN A 27 18.47 12.14 -21.72
CA GLN A 27 17.30 12.88 -22.22
C GLN A 27 16.04 12.03 -22.12
N GLU A 28 16.09 10.74 -22.46
CA GLU A 28 14.97 9.81 -22.34
C GLU A 28 14.50 9.67 -20.89
N THR A 29 15.42 9.65 -19.91
CA THR A 29 15.06 9.68 -18.49
C THR A 29 14.44 11.02 -18.05
N ALA A 30 14.94 12.14 -18.56
CA ALA A 30 14.44 13.47 -18.21
C ALA A 30 13.08 13.77 -18.87
N ASP A 31 12.88 13.32 -20.12
CA ASP A 31 11.64 13.43 -20.87
C ASP A 31 10.57 12.52 -20.27
N PHE A 32 10.93 11.31 -19.82
CA PHE A 32 10.02 10.42 -19.08
C PHE A 32 9.59 11.02 -17.73
N ASP A 33 10.51 11.62 -16.97
CA ASP A 33 10.18 12.33 -15.74
C ASP A 33 9.32 13.59 -16.00
N ALA A 34 9.53 14.28 -17.13
CA ALA A 34 8.71 15.41 -17.55
C ALA A 34 7.29 14.98 -17.96
N ASP A 35 7.14 13.87 -18.67
CA ASP A 35 5.84 13.33 -19.07
C ASP A 35 5.04 12.77 -17.89
N LEU A 36 5.71 12.14 -16.91
CA LEU A 36 5.07 11.73 -15.65
C LEU A 36 4.53 12.95 -14.87
N ARG A 37 5.27 14.07 -14.84
CA ARG A 37 4.81 15.32 -14.20
C ARG A 37 3.67 16.00 -14.98
N LYS A 38 3.69 15.92 -16.31
CA LYS A 38 2.67 16.52 -17.17
C LYS A 38 1.35 15.75 -17.12
N SER A 39 1.39 14.44 -16.90
CA SER A 39 0.20 13.59 -16.77
C SER A 39 -0.57 13.80 -15.46
N ASP A 40 0.07 14.29 -14.40
CA ASP A 40 -0.59 14.56 -13.10
C ASP A 40 -1.17 15.99 -13.02
N GLN A 41 -0.83 16.85 -13.98
CA GLN A 41 -1.16 18.28 -13.97
C GLN A 41 -2.57 18.60 -14.53
N ALA A 42 -3.26 17.63 -15.14
CA ALA A 42 -4.58 17.84 -15.74
C ALA A 42 -5.77 17.35 -14.89
N TYR A 43 -5.52 16.66 -13.76
CA TYR A 43 -6.57 16.06 -12.92
C TYR A 43 -6.77 16.75 -11.57
N TRP A 44 -5.98 17.77 -11.24
CA TRP A 44 -6.02 18.47 -9.96
C TRP A 44 -7.23 19.40 -9.71
N PRO A 45 -7.81 20.14 -10.69
CA PRO A 45 -8.85 21.12 -10.32
C PRO A 45 -10.15 20.46 -9.82
N HIS A 46 -10.49 19.26 -10.31
CA HIS A 46 -11.68 18.53 -9.88
C HIS A 46 -11.54 17.88 -8.49
N LEU A 47 -10.34 17.47 -8.11
CA LEU A 47 -10.08 16.90 -6.78
C LEU A 47 -10.27 17.94 -5.68
N PHE A 48 -9.74 19.16 -5.84
CA PHE A 48 -9.94 20.25 -4.88
C PHE A 48 -11.39 20.77 -4.87
N LEU A 49 -12.06 20.83 -6.02
CA LEU A 49 -13.49 21.19 -6.09
C LEU A 49 -14.37 20.21 -5.31
N SER A 50 -14.11 18.90 -5.42
CA SER A 50 -14.89 17.88 -4.71
C SER A 50 -14.71 17.93 -3.19
N LEU A 51 -13.49 18.22 -2.71
CA LEU A 51 -13.19 18.34 -1.29
C LEU A 51 -13.85 19.58 -0.66
N GLY A 52 -13.87 20.70 -1.39
CA GLY A 52 -14.58 21.91 -0.96
C GLY A 52 -16.09 21.71 -0.90
N ALA A 53 -16.68 21.03 -1.89
CA ALA A 53 -18.11 20.71 -1.90
C ALA A 53 -18.50 19.81 -0.71
N LEU A 54 -17.69 18.79 -0.41
CA LEU A 54 -17.94 17.87 0.70
C LEU A 54 -17.83 18.58 2.06
N LEU A 55 -16.82 19.43 2.27
CA LEU A 55 -16.70 20.25 3.48
C LEU A 55 -17.87 21.22 3.63
N GLY A 56 -18.33 21.84 2.53
CA GLY A 56 -19.51 22.70 2.53
C GLY A 56 -20.78 21.97 2.97
N ILE A 57 -21.00 20.75 2.47
CA ILE A 57 -22.15 19.92 2.87
C ILE A 57 -22.08 19.54 4.35
N ILE A 58 -20.90 19.20 4.87
CA ILE A 58 -20.71 18.87 6.29
C ILE A 58 -21.00 20.09 7.17
N VAL A 59 -20.47 21.27 6.84
CA VAL A 59 -20.71 22.50 7.60
C VAL A 59 -22.20 22.88 7.55
N LEU A 60 -22.83 22.79 6.39
CA LEU A 60 -24.25 23.08 6.23
C LEU A 60 -25.12 22.09 7.03
N SER A 61 -24.74 20.82 7.07
CA SER A 61 -25.40 19.79 7.89
C SER A 61 -25.30 20.11 9.39
N VAL A 62 -24.12 20.51 9.88
CA VAL A 62 -23.93 20.90 11.29
C VAL A 62 -24.75 22.14 11.65
N ILE A 63 -24.83 23.14 10.76
CA ILE A 63 -25.64 24.35 10.98
C ILE A 63 -27.13 24.00 11.08
N VAL A 64 -27.65 23.14 10.19
CA VAL A 64 -29.04 22.68 10.24
C VAL A 64 -29.34 21.93 11.54
N ILE A 65 -28.44 21.03 11.95
CA ILE A 65 -28.58 20.28 13.21
C ILE A 65 -28.54 21.23 14.41
N SER A 66 -27.64 22.22 14.41
CA SER A 66 -27.54 23.23 15.47
C SER A 66 -28.81 24.10 15.58
N LEU A 67 -29.45 24.44 14.45
CA LEU A 67 -30.71 25.19 14.45
C LEU A 67 -31.87 24.37 15.01
N VAL A 68 -31.88 23.05 14.77
CA VAL A 68 -32.94 22.15 15.25
C VAL A 68 -32.73 21.72 16.71
N HIS A 69 -31.48 21.58 17.15
CA HIS A 69 -31.14 21.06 18.49
C HIS A 69 -31.06 22.15 19.58
N ASN A 70 -31.17 23.43 19.24
CA ASN A 70 -31.17 24.56 20.19
C ASN A 70 -32.48 24.70 21.00
N ARG A 71 -33.22 23.61 21.24
CA ARG A 71 -34.30 23.61 22.23
C ARG A 71 -33.67 23.39 23.62
N PRO A 72 -33.79 24.35 24.56
CA PRO A 72 -33.19 24.22 25.88
C PRO A 72 -33.95 23.14 26.66
N SER A 73 -33.35 21.96 26.80
CA SER A 73 -33.78 20.95 27.77
C SER A 73 -33.32 21.39 29.16
N GLY A 74 -34.25 22.00 29.89
CA GLY A 74 -34.07 22.42 31.27
C GLY A 74 -33.94 21.23 32.22
N ASP A 75 -32.79 21.18 32.87
CA ASP A 75 -32.52 21.13 34.32
C ASP A 75 -33.12 20.05 35.25
N ASN A 76 -32.26 19.74 36.24
CA ASN A 76 -32.46 19.09 37.55
C ASN A 76 -32.20 17.57 37.61
N SER A 77 -31.06 17.14 38.19
CA SER A 77 -30.80 16.92 39.65
C SER A 77 -31.50 15.66 40.17
N GLU A 78 -30.94 14.77 40.99
CA GLU A 78 -29.71 14.69 41.76
C GLU A 78 -29.62 13.24 42.32
N LEU A 79 -28.39 12.79 42.58
CA LEU A 79 -27.88 11.92 43.66
C LEU A 79 -28.59 10.65 44.20
N HIS A 80 -27.77 9.58 44.23
CA HIS A 80 -27.47 8.62 45.34
C HIS A 80 -28.60 7.69 45.86
N VAL A 81 -28.39 6.38 46.15
CA VAL A 81 -27.44 5.73 47.09
C VAL A 81 -27.31 4.21 46.73
N PRO A 82 -26.18 3.54 47.04
CA PRO A 82 -25.96 2.10 46.85
C PRO A 82 -26.48 1.21 48.00
N ASP A 83 -26.86 -0.05 47.75
CA ASP A 83 -26.79 -1.08 48.79
C ASP A 83 -26.62 -2.54 48.29
N LYS A 84 -25.60 -3.15 48.89
CA LYS A 84 -25.21 -4.55 49.20
C LYS A 84 -25.88 -5.77 48.55
N ILE A 85 -25.06 -6.65 47.97
CA ILE A 85 -24.50 -7.92 48.51
C ILE A 85 -25.52 -9.07 48.68
N HIS A 86 -25.41 -10.07 47.79
CA HIS A 86 -25.58 -11.48 48.15
C HIS A 86 -24.35 -12.27 47.66
N ARG A 87 -23.46 -12.63 48.60
CA ARG A 87 -22.65 -13.86 48.52
C ARG A 87 -23.60 -15.01 48.82
N ASP A 88 -23.44 -16.18 48.18
CA ASP A 88 -22.90 -17.35 48.89
C ASP A 88 -22.57 -18.56 47.97
N LEU A 89 -21.54 -19.30 48.39
CA LEU A 89 -21.18 -20.72 48.15
C LEU A 89 -20.74 -21.23 46.75
N SER A 90 -19.42 -21.48 46.64
CA SER A 90 -18.82 -22.59 45.87
C SER A 90 -18.96 -23.93 46.61
N PRO A 91 -18.80 -25.09 45.93
CA PRO A 91 -17.51 -25.77 46.09
C PRO A 91 -16.98 -26.55 44.86
N LYS A 92 -15.72 -26.28 44.53
CA LYS A 92 -14.58 -27.23 44.42
C LYS A 92 -14.70 -28.54 43.60
N ASN A 93 -13.92 -28.54 42.51
CA ASN A 93 -12.98 -29.58 42.02
C ASN A 93 -13.55 -30.73 41.16
N LEU A 94 -12.91 -30.95 39.99
CA LEU A 94 -12.39 -32.24 39.51
C LEU A 94 -11.41 -31.97 38.36
N GLN A 95 -10.12 -31.84 38.68
CA GLN A 95 -9.05 -32.12 37.72
C GLN A 95 -8.97 -33.63 37.48
N VAL A 96 -8.86 -34.03 36.22
CA VAL A 96 -8.48 -35.39 35.82
C VAL A 96 -7.30 -35.30 34.83
N PRO A 97 -6.22 -36.08 35.01
CA PRO A 97 -4.97 -35.92 34.28
C PRO A 97 -4.93 -36.67 32.94
N ASN A 98 -4.14 -36.11 32.02
CA ASN A 98 -3.30 -36.76 31.01
C ASN A 98 -3.93 -37.79 30.04
N PHE A 99 -4.16 -37.35 28.81
CA PHE A 99 -3.74 -38.12 27.64
C PHE A 99 -2.73 -37.28 26.86
N ALA A 100 -1.47 -37.73 26.89
CA ALA A 100 -0.41 -37.25 26.03
C ALA A 100 -0.79 -37.52 24.56
N VAL A 101 -1.48 -36.56 23.93
CA VAL A 101 -1.59 -36.50 22.48
C VAL A 101 -0.29 -35.88 21.97
N LYS A 102 0.64 -36.79 21.69
CA LYS A 102 1.79 -36.65 20.79
C LYS A 102 1.72 -35.40 19.91
N LYS A 103 2.62 -34.46 20.19
CA LYS A 103 3.12 -33.37 19.34
C LYS A 103 2.69 -33.51 17.86
N ARG A 104 1.56 -32.93 17.50
CA ARG A 104 1.40 -32.28 16.21
C ARG A 104 1.56 -30.80 16.50
N GLU A 105 2.73 -30.26 16.18
CA GLU A 105 2.82 -28.86 15.82
C GLU A 105 1.85 -28.67 14.64
N GLN A 106 0.59 -28.34 14.95
CA GLN A 106 -0.23 -27.54 14.06
C GLN A 106 0.40 -26.15 14.08
N THR A 107 1.54 -26.03 13.41
CA THR A 107 2.08 -24.72 13.06
C THR A 107 1.00 -24.08 12.22
N ALA A 108 0.45 -22.95 12.68
CA ALA A 108 -0.39 -22.11 11.83
C ALA A 108 0.32 -21.97 10.48
N GLU A 109 -0.34 -22.40 9.40
CA GLU A 109 0.26 -22.44 8.08
C GLU A 109 0.58 -20.99 7.68
N LYS A 110 1.86 -20.62 7.79
CA LYS A 110 2.33 -19.28 7.42
C LYS A 110 2.07 -19.07 5.94
N LEU A 111 1.59 -17.89 5.60
CA LEU A 111 1.35 -17.49 4.22
C LEU A 111 2.65 -16.92 3.68
N LEU A 112 3.02 -17.36 2.49
CA LEU A 112 4.20 -16.93 1.77
C LEU A 112 3.76 -16.26 0.47
N LEU A 113 3.93 -14.95 0.42
CA LEU A 113 3.68 -14.14 -0.76
C LEU A 113 4.98 -13.88 -1.50
N LYS A 114 5.01 -14.23 -2.78
CA LYS A 114 6.11 -13.96 -3.68
C LYS A 114 5.65 -13.10 -4.84
N ILE A 115 6.35 -12.00 -5.05
CA ILE A 115 6.05 -10.99 -6.06
C ILE A 115 7.29 -10.84 -6.93
N VAL A 116 7.10 -11.02 -8.24
CA VAL A 116 8.14 -10.81 -9.26
C VAL A 116 7.78 -9.59 -10.08
N GLY A 117 8.69 -8.63 -10.17
CA GLY A 117 8.57 -7.49 -11.07
C GLY A 117 8.74 -7.95 -12.52
N VAL A 118 7.74 -7.65 -13.35
CA VAL A 118 7.80 -7.84 -14.81
C VAL A 118 8.16 -6.53 -15.49
N ASP A 119 7.74 -5.41 -14.91
CA ASP A 119 7.99 -4.05 -15.36
C ASP A 119 8.12 -3.11 -14.15
N LYS A 120 8.48 -1.85 -14.38
CA LYS A 120 8.55 -0.83 -13.32
C LYS A 120 7.18 -0.63 -12.69
N THR A 121 7.13 -0.79 -11.37
CA THR A 121 5.91 -0.59 -10.58
C THR A 121 6.24 -0.11 -9.18
N TRP A 122 5.23 0.39 -8.48
CA TRP A 122 5.28 0.62 -7.04
C TRP A 122 4.18 -0.19 -6.37
N LEU A 123 4.43 -0.63 -5.15
CA LEU A 123 3.54 -1.44 -4.34
C LEU A 123 3.42 -0.81 -2.96
N LYS A 124 2.23 -0.83 -2.39
CA LYS A 124 2.01 -0.57 -0.96
C LYS A 124 1.38 -1.81 -0.35
N ILE A 125 2.04 -2.41 0.64
CA ILE A 125 1.67 -3.71 1.19
C ILE A 125 1.49 -3.59 2.70
N ALA A 126 0.30 -3.91 3.19
CA ALA A 126 0.03 -4.15 4.60
C ALA A 126 -0.01 -5.67 4.86
N ILE A 127 0.62 -6.10 5.95
CA ILE A 127 0.74 -7.50 6.36
C ILE A 127 0.05 -7.63 7.71
N ASP A 128 -0.86 -8.59 7.87
CA ASP A 128 -1.53 -8.87 9.15
C ASP A 128 -2.18 -7.63 9.81
N GLY A 129 -2.71 -6.72 9.00
CA GLY A 129 -3.33 -5.46 9.46
C GLY A 129 -2.35 -4.42 9.99
N GLN A 130 -1.04 -4.65 9.90
CA GLN A 130 0.00 -3.70 10.31
C GLN A 130 0.16 -2.54 9.32
N SER A 131 0.94 -1.53 9.71
CA SER A 131 1.27 -0.38 8.87
C SER A 131 1.85 -0.80 7.52
N ALA A 132 1.30 -0.24 6.46
CA ALA A 132 1.71 -0.57 5.10
C ALA A 132 3.13 -0.07 4.79
N ARG A 133 3.88 -0.85 4.02
CA ARG A 133 5.21 -0.51 3.50
C ARG A 133 5.17 -0.35 2.00
N GLU A 134 5.94 0.61 1.49
CA GLU A 134 6.03 0.87 0.06
C GLU A 134 7.30 0.26 -0.54
N TYR A 135 7.15 -0.36 -1.71
CA TYR A 135 8.22 -0.97 -2.49
C TYR A 135 8.17 -0.45 -3.91
N ARG A 136 9.34 -0.33 -4.55
CA ARG A 136 9.47 -0.04 -5.97
C ARG A 136 10.17 -1.23 -6.60
N LEU A 137 9.52 -1.86 -7.56
CA LEU A 137 10.07 -2.99 -8.30
C LEU A 137 10.38 -2.56 -9.73
N LYS A 138 11.43 -3.15 -10.27
CA LYS A 138 11.78 -3.16 -11.69
C LYS A 138 11.62 -4.59 -12.23
N SER A 139 11.75 -4.74 -13.54
CA SER A 139 11.76 -6.05 -14.18
C SER A 139 12.87 -6.94 -13.58
N GLY A 140 12.51 -8.15 -13.16
CA GLY A 140 13.41 -9.12 -12.53
C GLY A 140 13.52 -9.02 -11.02
N ASP A 141 13.03 -7.94 -10.38
CA ASP A 141 13.06 -7.82 -8.92
C ASP A 141 12.17 -8.88 -8.26
N LEU A 142 12.61 -9.40 -7.12
CA LEU A 142 11.91 -10.42 -6.35
C LEU A 142 11.66 -9.92 -4.92
N LEU A 143 10.40 -9.97 -4.49
CA LEU A 143 9.99 -9.66 -3.14
C LEU A 143 9.25 -10.86 -2.55
N GLU A 144 9.75 -11.37 -1.42
CA GLU A 144 9.14 -12.47 -0.67
C GLU A 144 8.76 -11.97 0.73
N LEU A 145 7.53 -12.22 1.15
CA LEU A 145 6.95 -11.73 2.39
C LEU A 145 6.19 -12.86 3.08
N GLU A 146 6.24 -12.89 4.42
CA GLU A 146 5.47 -13.82 5.25
C GLU A 146 4.34 -13.10 5.99
N ALA A 147 3.19 -13.76 6.12
CA ALA A 147 2.04 -13.29 6.88
C ALA A 147 1.43 -14.44 7.71
N SER A 148 0.74 -14.07 8.77
CA SER A 148 -0.01 -15.00 9.63
C SER A 148 -1.49 -15.05 9.28
N SER A 149 -2.04 -13.96 8.76
CA SER A 149 -3.47 -13.76 8.47
C SER A 149 -3.75 -13.22 7.08
N GLY A 150 -2.81 -12.52 6.44
CA GLY A 150 -2.95 -12.12 5.04
C GLY A 150 -2.34 -10.77 4.67
N TYR A 151 -2.64 -10.34 3.45
CA TYR A 151 -2.04 -9.19 2.80
C TYR A 151 -3.09 -8.26 2.18
N ASN A 152 -2.82 -6.96 2.24
CA ASN A 152 -3.53 -5.96 1.47
C ASN A 152 -2.53 -5.18 0.62
N LEU A 153 -2.67 -5.28 -0.70
CA LEU A 153 -1.75 -4.73 -1.68
C LEU A 153 -2.41 -3.67 -2.54
N LEU A 154 -1.76 -2.53 -2.68
CA LEU A 154 -2.04 -1.55 -3.73
C LEU A 154 -0.89 -1.60 -4.74
N ILE A 155 -1.21 -1.93 -5.99
CA ILE A 155 -0.26 -2.14 -7.07
C ILE A 155 -0.41 -0.99 -8.06
N GLY A 156 0.65 -0.22 -8.28
CA GLY A 156 0.61 0.96 -9.16
C GLY A 156 0.48 0.63 -10.64
N ASN A 157 1.23 -0.36 -11.12
CA ASN A 157 1.14 -0.91 -12.47
C ASN A 157 0.79 -2.41 -12.37
N ALA A 158 -0.49 -2.75 -12.54
CA ALA A 158 -1.00 -4.11 -12.36
C ALA A 158 -0.38 -5.15 -13.30
N ALA A 159 -0.08 -4.77 -14.55
CA ALA A 159 0.59 -5.67 -15.50
C ALA A 159 2.09 -5.82 -15.22
N GLY A 160 2.66 -4.96 -14.36
CA GLY A 160 4.08 -4.92 -14.05
C GLY A 160 4.52 -5.91 -12.97
N VAL A 161 3.64 -6.77 -12.45
CA VAL A 161 3.98 -7.78 -11.44
C VAL A 161 3.33 -9.13 -11.71
N GLN A 162 4.00 -10.18 -11.28
CA GLN A 162 3.42 -11.52 -11.10
C GLN A 162 3.42 -11.85 -9.62
N ILE A 163 2.28 -12.34 -9.12
CA ILE A 163 2.10 -12.65 -7.70
C ILE A 163 1.80 -14.13 -7.55
N THR A 164 2.43 -14.75 -6.56
CA THR A 164 2.18 -16.12 -6.13
C THR A 164 1.98 -16.15 -4.62
N LEU A 165 0.95 -16.85 -4.16
CA LEU A 165 0.64 -17.07 -2.75
C LEU A 165 0.75 -18.56 -2.46
N ASN A 166 1.63 -18.95 -1.52
CA ASN A 166 1.94 -20.35 -1.20
C ASN A 166 2.25 -21.18 -2.46
N GLY A 167 3.00 -20.59 -3.39
CA GLY A 167 3.37 -21.20 -4.67
C GLY A 167 2.26 -21.23 -5.73
N LYS A 168 1.05 -20.75 -5.42
CA LYS A 168 -0.07 -20.70 -6.39
C LYS A 168 -0.14 -19.31 -7.05
N PRO A 169 -0.24 -19.23 -8.38
CA PRO A 169 -0.35 -17.96 -9.07
C PRO A 169 -1.66 -17.25 -8.71
N VAL A 170 -1.57 -15.95 -8.45
CA VAL A 170 -2.71 -15.07 -8.16
C VAL A 170 -3.00 -14.24 -9.40
N LYS A 171 -4.25 -14.28 -9.86
CA LYS A 171 -4.68 -13.48 -11.01
C LYS A 171 -4.89 -12.03 -10.58
N ILE A 172 -4.23 -11.12 -11.31
CA ILE A 172 -4.38 -9.68 -11.12
C ILE A 172 -5.28 -9.14 -12.23
N LEU A 173 -6.33 -8.42 -11.85
CA LEU A 173 -7.28 -7.83 -12.80
C LEU A 173 -6.92 -6.37 -13.02
N GLY A 174 -6.14 -6.08 -14.06
CA GLY A 174 -5.78 -4.71 -14.43
C GLY A 174 -4.96 -4.64 -15.71
N LYS A 175 -5.01 -3.50 -16.38
CA LYS A 175 -4.19 -3.19 -17.56
C LYS A 175 -2.83 -2.60 -17.15
N SER A 176 -1.93 -2.43 -18.11
CA SER A 176 -0.67 -1.69 -17.88
C SER A 176 -0.95 -0.26 -17.40
N GLY A 177 -0.20 0.18 -16.39
CA GLY A 177 -0.35 1.49 -15.75
C GLY A 177 -1.59 1.65 -14.85
N GLN A 178 -2.45 0.63 -14.75
CA GLN A 178 -3.63 0.69 -13.89
C GLN A 178 -3.28 0.33 -12.45
N VAL A 179 -3.78 1.16 -11.52
CA VAL A 179 -3.68 0.89 -10.09
C VAL A 179 -4.74 -0.14 -9.67
N VAL A 180 -4.33 -1.19 -8.96
CA VAL A 180 -5.22 -2.26 -8.49
C VAL A 180 -5.03 -2.50 -7.00
N ASN A 181 -6.15 -2.64 -6.27
CA ASN A 181 -6.15 -3.10 -4.90
C ASN A 181 -6.44 -4.62 -4.86
N LEU A 182 -5.64 -5.37 -4.10
CA LEU A 182 -5.73 -6.82 -4.00
C LEU A 182 -5.64 -7.24 -2.53
N GLN A 183 -6.64 -7.95 -2.07
CA GLN A 183 -6.66 -8.57 -0.75
C GLN A 183 -6.40 -10.06 -0.89
N LEU A 184 -5.44 -10.57 -0.13
CA LEU A 184 -5.06 -11.97 -0.11
C LEU A 184 -5.16 -12.49 1.32
N PRO A 185 -5.60 -13.75 1.48
CA PRO A 185 -5.56 -14.41 2.77
C PRO A 185 -4.12 -14.64 3.22
#